data_AF-A0A928TGQ6-F1
#
_entry.id   AF-A0A928TGQ6-F1
#
_cell.length_a   1.000
_cell.length_b   1.000
_cell.length_c   1.000
_cell.angle_alpha   90.00
_cell.angle_beta   90.00
_cell.angle_gamma   90.00
#
_symmetry.space_group_name_H-M   'P 1'
#
loop_
_entity.id
_entity.type
_entity.pdbx_description
1 polymer ?
#
loop_
_entity_poly.entity_id
_entity_poly.type
_entity_poly.pdbx_seq_one_letter_code
_entity_poly.pdbx_strand_id
1 'polypeptide(L)' 'MILRLLAQFAGLEVEGVRPVMHWGPVLPVDRSRQVADERALVQAGIESRRTAAARLGIDDPEAEWARVAEEGRGLNPVA' A
#
# COMPACT_ATOMS: atom_id res chain seq x y z
N MET A 1 -16.90 -9.62 11.91
CA MET A 1 -17.68 -10.78 11.41
C MET A 1 -16.85 -11.68 10.50
N ILE A 2 -16.28 -11.17 9.38
CA ILE A 2 -15.49 -11.98 8.43
C ILE A 2 -14.31 -12.74 9.07
N LEU A 3 -13.55 -12.09 9.97
CA LEU A 3 -12.41 -12.74 10.65
C LEU A 3 -12.84 -13.95 11.50
N ARG A 4 -14.01 -13.88 12.15
CA ARG A 4 -14.56 -15.01 12.93
C ARG A 4 -14.90 -16.20 12.03
N LEU A 5 -15.41 -15.94 10.83
CA LEU A 5 -15.69 -16.99 9.85
C LEU A 5 -14.39 -17.62 9.33
N LEU A 6 -13.36 -16.80 9.08
CA LEU A 6 -12.04 -17.29 8.67
C LEU A 6 -11.37 -18.14 9.76
N ALA A 7 -11.46 -17.74 11.03
CA ALA A 7 -11.02 -18.58 12.15
C ALA A 7 -11.77 -19.92 12.18
N GLN A 8 -13.09 -19.89 12.07
CA GLN A 8 -13.93 -21.08 12.21
C GLN A 8 -13.80 -22.07 11.04
N PHE A 9 -13.73 -21.57 9.81
CA PHE A 9 -13.81 -22.41 8.61
C PHE A 9 -12.49 -22.55 7.86
N ALA A 10 -11.54 -21.64 8.05
CA ALA A 10 -10.22 -21.70 7.42
C ALA A 10 -9.08 -21.96 8.43
N GLY A 11 -9.38 -22.06 9.73
CA GLY A 11 -8.37 -22.36 10.76
C GLY A 11 -7.31 -21.27 10.93
N LEU A 12 -7.63 -20.03 10.55
CA LEU A 12 -6.71 -18.90 10.64
C LEU A 12 -6.70 -18.29 12.04
N GLU A 13 -5.51 -18.13 12.60
CA GLU A 13 -5.29 -17.34 13.82
C GLU A 13 -5.47 -15.85 13.50
N VAL A 14 -6.58 -15.28 13.98
CA VAL A 14 -6.98 -13.89 13.71
C VAL A 14 -7.02 -13.04 14.99
N GLU A 15 -6.53 -13.58 16.10
CA GLU A 15 -6.48 -12.86 17.37
C GLU A 15 -5.51 -11.67 17.29
N GLY A 16 -5.93 -10.49 17.75
CA GLY A 16 -5.15 -9.26 17.63
C GLY A 16 -5.11 -8.61 16.24
N VAL A 17 -5.71 -9.23 15.20
CA VAL A 17 -5.75 -8.65 13.86
C VAL A 17 -6.84 -7.58 13.76
N ARG A 18 -6.45 -6.37 13.34
CA ARG A 18 -7.40 -5.29 13.03
C ARG A 18 -7.69 -5.28 11.53
N PRO A 19 -8.91 -5.60 11.10
CA PRO A 19 -9.25 -5.57 9.67
C PRO A 19 -9.23 -4.11 9.18
N VAL A 20 -8.48 -3.85 8.12
CA VAL A 20 -8.52 -2.59 7.38
C VAL A 20 -9.16 -2.91 6.04
N MET A 21 -10.38 -2.39 5.82
CA MET A 21 -11.01 -2.49 4.50
C MET A 21 -10.53 -1.34 3.65
N HIS A 22 -9.90 -1.67 2.53
CA HIS A 22 -9.59 -0.72 1.48
C HIS A 22 -10.59 -0.91 0.35
N TRP A 23 -11.58 -0.03 0.27
CA TRP A 23 -12.51 -0.01 -0.84
C TRP A 23 -11.88 0.77 -1.99
N GLY A 24 -11.84 0.16 -3.17
CA GLY A 24 -11.62 0.91 -4.39
C GLY A 24 -12.68 2.01 -4.53
N PRO A 25 -12.37 3.11 -5.23
CA PRO A 25 -13.29 4.22 -5.31
C PRO A 25 -14.56 3.83 -6.06
N VAL A 26 -15.71 4.28 -5.52
CA VAL A 26 -17.06 3.97 -6.06
C VAL A 26 -17.28 4.61 -7.43
N LEU A 27 -16.58 5.71 -7.71
CA LEU A 27 -16.54 6.40 -9.00
C LEU A 27 -15.16 6.24 -9.63
N PRO A 28 -15.02 6.41 -10.96
CA PRO A 28 -13.71 6.54 -11.58
C PRO A 28 -12.97 7.71 -10.91
N VAL A 29 -12.03 7.38 -10.02
CA VAL A 29 -11.16 8.38 -9.45
C VAL A 29 -10.15 8.75 -10.52
N ASP A 30 -9.93 10.05 -10.64
CA ASP A 30 -8.75 10.54 -11.33
C ASP A 30 -7.52 10.09 -10.52
N ARG A 31 -7.03 8.90 -10.85
CA ARG A 31 -5.87 8.27 -10.21
C ARG A 31 -4.63 9.16 -10.33
N SER A 32 -4.56 9.98 -11.39
CA SER A 32 -3.48 10.96 -11.57
C SER A 32 -3.53 12.03 -10.49
N ARG A 33 -4.73 12.51 -10.16
CA ARG A 33 -4.93 13.48 -9.07
C ARG A 33 -4.59 12.88 -7.71
N GLN A 34 -5.04 11.66 -7.44
CA GLN A 34 -4.69 10.95 -6.19
C GLN A 34 -3.17 10.80 -6.05
N VAL A 35 -2.46 10.40 -7.12
CA VAL A 35 -0.99 10.31 -7.13
C VAL A 35 -0.34 11.67 -6.87
N ALA A 36 -0.86 12.75 -7.46
CA ALA A 36 -0.33 14.09 -7.25
C ALA A 36 -0.48 14.55 -5.79
N ASP A 37 -1.64 14.31 -5.19
CA ASP A 37 -1.94 14.67 -3.79
C ASP A 37 -1.03 13.90 -2.82
N GLU A 38 -0.92 12.57 -2.98
CA GLU A 38 -0.06 11.72 -2.15
C GLU A 38 1.42 12.12 -2.27
N ARG A 39 1.89 12.49 -3.47
CA ARG A 39 3.25 13.01 -3.67
C ARG A 39 3.48 14.33 -2.92
N ALA A 40 2.51 15.24 -2.92
CA ALA A 40 2.61 16.51 -2.22
C ALA A 40 2.69 16.30 -0.70
N LEU A 41 1.88 15.39 -0.14
CA LEU A 41 1.89 15.05 1.28
C LEU A 41 3.22 14.43 1.74
N VAL A 42 3.76 13.52 0.94
CA VAL A 42 5.09 12.94 1.18
C VAL A 42 6.18 14.01 1.14
N GLN A 43 6.17 14.89 0.14
CA GLN A 43 7.17 15.95 0.01
C GLN A 43 7.10 16.97 1.15
N ALA A 44 5.89 17.26 1.64
CA ALA A 44 5.66 18.11 2.81
C ALA A 44 6.06 17.43 4.14
N GLY A 45 6.43 16.15 4.12
CA GLY A 45 6.77 15.38 5.33
C GLY A 45 5.58 15.04 6.21
N ILE A 46 4.36 15.21 5.70
CA ILE A 46 3.11 14.91 6.43
C ILE A 46 2.87 13.40 6.42
N GLU A 47 3.23 12.73 5.33
CA GLU A 47 3.02 11.29 5.18
C GLU A 47 4.28 10.54 4.79
N SER A 48 4.37 9.30 5.28
CA SER A 48 5.41 8.37 4.86
C SER A 48 5.08 7.83 3.47
N ARG A 49 6.12 7.52 2.69
CA ARG A 49 5.95 6.89 1.36
C ARG A 49 5.27 5.52 1.45
N ARG A 50 5.41 4.81 2.58
CA ARG A 50 4.72 3.55 2.87
C ARG A 50 3.20 3.76 3.02
N THR A 51 2.80 4.81 3.73
CA THR A 51 1.39 5.19 3.91
C THR A 51 0.75 5.59 2.58
N ALA A 52 1.45 6.41 1.78
CA ALA A 52 1.01 6.82 0.46
C ALA A 52 0.80 5.61 -0.47
N ALA A 53 1.74 4.65 -0.48
CA ALA A 53 1.65 3.44 -1.28
C ALA A 53 0.41 2.59 -0.91
N ALA A 54 0.14 2.39 0.38
CA ALA A 54 -1.06 1.70 0.83
C ALA A 54 -2.35 2.39 0.35
N ARG A 55 -2.41 3.73 0.40
CA ARG A 55 -3.57 4.51 -0.08
C ARG A 55 -3.75 4.50 -1.59
N LEU A 56 -2.67 4.39 -2.35
CA LEU A 56 -2.71 4.17 -3.79
C LEU A 56 -3.13 2.74 -4.17
N GLY A 57 -3.38 1.88 -3.17
CA GLY A 57 -3.89 0.53 -3.34
C GLY A 57 -2.78 -0.49 -3.66
N ILE A 58 -1.56 -0.25 -3.20
CA ILE A 58 -0.49 -1.26 -3.24
C ILE A 58 -0.69 -2.21 -2.06
N ASP A 59 -0.85 -3.49 -2.35
CA ASP A 59 -1.17 -4.52 -1.35
C ASP A 59 -0.01 -4.76 -0.36
N ASP A 60 1.23 -4.78 -0.84
CA ASP A 60 2.45 -4.87 -0.02
C ASP A 60 3.40 -3.70 -0.38
N PRO A 61 3.26 -2.55 0.31
CA PRO A 61 4.11 -1.39 0.10
C PRO A 61 5.60 -1.67 0.27
N GLU A 62 5.95 -2.64 1.12
CA GLU A 62 7.32 -2.91 1.52
C GLU A 62 8.05 -3.75 0.48
N ALA A 63 7.37 -4.80 -0.01
CA ALA A 63 7.86 -5.58 -1.13
C ALA A 63 7.96 -4.76 -2.42
N GLU A 64 7.00 -3.87 -2.66
CA GLU A 64 7.05 -2.95 -3.80
C GLU A 64 8.25 -2.00 -3.70
N TRP A 65 8.47 -1.43 -2.52
CA TRP A 65 9.61 -0.57 -2.25
C TRP A 65 10.95 -1.26 -2.44
N ALA A 66 11.08 -2.51 -1.97
CA ALA A 66 12.27 -3.31 -2.18
C ALA A 66 12.55 -3.52 -3.67
N ARG A 67 11.52 -3.88 -4.47
CA ARG A 67 11.63 -4.04 -5.93
C ARG A 67 12.08 -2.76 -6.62
N VAL A 68 11.48 -1.61 -6.28
CA VAL A 68 11.89 -0.31 -6.84
C VAL A 68 13.34 0.04 -6.47
N ALA A 69 13.76 -0.26 -5.23
CA ALA A 69 15.15 -0.04 -4.82
C ALA A 69 16.14 -0.98 -5.52
N GLU A 70 15.75 -2.22 -5.77
CA GLU A 70 16.53 -3.19 -6.57
C GLU A 70 16.67 -2.71 -8.03
N GLU A 71 15.58 -2.26 -8.64
CA GLU A 71 15.59 -1.65 -9.98
C GLU A 71 16.53 -0.44 -10.03
N GLY A 72 16.43 0.47 -9.04
CA GLY A 72 17.31 1.65 -8.95
C GLY A 72 18.79 1.30 -8.78
N ARG A 73 19.11 0.18 -8.13
CA ARG A 73 20.49 -0.33 -8.03
C ARG A 73 20.98 -0.96 -9.33
N GLY A 74 20.11 -1.66 -10.07
CA GLY A 74 20.41 -2.24 -11.37
C GLY A 74 20.54 -1.22 -12.50
N LEU A 75 19.91 -0.06 -12.35
CA LEU A 75 19.97 1.10 -13.26
C LEU A 75 21.13 2.04 -12.99
N ASN A 76 22.06 1.73 -12.08
CA ASN A 76 23.28 2.52 -11.93
C ASN A 76 24.28 2.04 -13.00
N PRO A 77 24.44 2.72 -14.15
CA PRO A 77 25.51 2.37 -15.07
C PRO A 77 26.83 2.51 -14.30
N VAL A 78 27.64 1.47 -14.36
CA VAL A 78 29.04 1.49 -13.96
C VAL A 78 29.67 2.77 -14.52
N ALA A 79 30.16 3.62 -13.62
CA ALA A 79 31.01 4.77 -13.95
C ALA A 79 32.33 4.31 -14.56
#